data_AF-A0A8S1VNQ9-F1
#
_entry.id   AF-A0A8S1VNQ9-F1
#
_cell.length_a   1.000
_cell.length_b   1.000
_cell.length_c   1.000
_cell.angle_alpha   90.00
_cell.angle_beta   90.00
_cell.angle_gamma   90.00
#
_symmetry.space_group_name_H-M   'P 1'
#
loop_
_entity.id
_entity.type
_entity.pdbx_description
1 polymer ?
#
loop_
_entity_poly.entity_id
_entity_poly.type
_entity_poly.pdbx_seq_one_letter_code
_entity_poly.pdbx_strand_id
1 'polypeptide(L)'
;MCLPLKFIQLFIRINCFCFIILGIVLISQVFLNLNEDISNDGNGIIYTFSVGLAVVIVGASGLLSSYCPNFYIIVIYSCFIILIGVLTAYITISLTILKDQLLSNKFDCKTSQLPAAEKTKEQILWAESQFCKHDCICYIEKIQDWNSDYLENNRIHYTTNQQISDITQYQKCKKWIRVDGASQSYIAFLEEKYNCSGWCKSHPVYLFSNINNGIPKDACYKYFEQEYENYVNKSYIDYLIVDLLYLFNLCFAICQCYQTNRYKKSRIYPQILYELASQ
;
A
#
# COMPACT_ATOMS: atom_id res chain seq x y z
N MET A 1 -9.30 -38.52 1.91
CA MET A 1 -7.98 -39.05 1.50
C MET A 1 -6.96 -37.95 1.69
N CYS A 2 -5.91 -38.16 2.49
CA CYS A 2 -4.85 -37.16 2.60
C CYS A 2 -3.84 -37.32 1.46
N LEU A 3 -3.39 -36.20 0.90
CA LEU A 3 -2.32 -36.16 -0.11
C LEU A 3 -1.02 -36.76 0.43
N PRO A 4 -0.12 -37.28 -0.42
CA PRO A 4 1.16 -37.83 0.01
C PRO A 4 2.01 -36.77 0.73
N LEU A 5 2.64 -37.13 1.85
CA LEU A 5 3.40 -36.21 2.72
C LEU A 5 4.43 -35.36 1.95
N LYS A 6 5.13 -35.98 0.98
CA LYS A 6 6.13 -35.29 0.15
C LYS A 6 5.52 -34.16 -0.68
N PHE A 7 4.29 -34.35 -1.18
CA PHE A 7 3.58 -33.32 -1.95
C PHE A 7 3.18 -32.15 -1.05
N ILE A 8 2.63 -32.45 0.13
CA ILE A 8 2.26 -31.44 1.13
C ILE A 8 3.49 -30.60 1.52
N GLN A 9 4.60 -31.27 1.82
CA GLN A 9 5.87 -30.62 2.17
C GLN A 9 6.41 -29.75 1.04
N LEU A 10 6.36 -30.21 -0.21
CA LEU A 10 6.80 -29.45 -1.37
C LEU A 10 5.94 -28.19 -1.57
N PHE A 11 4.62 -28.32 -1.46
CA PHE A 11 3.71 -27.19 -1.59
C PHE A 11 3.96 -26.13 -0.51
N ILE A 12 4.09 -26.55 0.76
CA ILE A 12 4.42 -25.64 1.86
C ILE A 12 5.76 -24.94 1.60
N ARG A 13 6.78 -25.66 1.09
CA ARG A 13 8.09 -25.06 0.77
C ARG A 13 7.99 -23.97 -0.27
N ILE A 14 7.27 -24.22 -1.37
CA ILE A 14 7.10 -23.24 -2.45
C ILE A 14 6.41 -21.99 -1.90
N ASN A 15 5.30 -22.14 -1.18
CA ASN A 15 4.58 -20.99 -0.60
C ASN A 15 5.43 -20.22 0.42
N CYS A 16 6.13 -20.91 1.30
CA CYS A 16 7.00 -20.27 2.30
C CYS A 16 8.16 -19.51 1.63
N PHE A 17 8.70 -20.05 0.55
CA PHE A 17 9.73 -19.36 -0.23
C PHE A 17 9.18 -18.10 -0.89
N CYS A 18 7.97 -18.16 -1.46
CA CYS A 18 7.28 -16.97 -1.97
C CYS A 18 7.05 -15.92 -0.86
N PHE A 19 6.64 -16.32 0.34
CA PHE A 19 6.50 -15.39 1.47
C PHE A 19 7.81 -14.74 1.87
N ILE A 20 8.93 -15.48 1.90
CA ILE A 20 10.25 -14.88 2.18
C ILE A 20 10.60 -13.84 1.12
N ILE A 21 10.41 -14.13 -0.16
CA ILE A 21 10.66 -13.17 -1.25
C ILE A 21 9.79 -11.93 -1.07
N LEU A 22 8.49 -12.11 -0.83
CA LEU A 22 7.57 -10.99 -0.62
C LEU A 22 7.97 -10.14 0.59
N GLY A 23 8.36 -10.76 1.71
CA GLY A 23 8.85 -10.06 2.89
C GLY A 23 10.13 -9.26 2.61
N ILE A 24 11.07 -9.82 1.85
CA ILE A 24 12.30 -9.11 1.43
C ILE A 24 11.95 -7.92 0.52
N VAL A 25 11.01 -8.09 -0.41
CA VAL A 25 10.55 -6.99 -1.27
C VAL A 25 9.94 -5.87 -0.44
N LEU A 26 9.07 -6.17 0.54
CA LEU A 26 8.49 -5.17 1.44
C LEU A 26 9.55 -4.42 2.25
N ILE A 27 10.56 -5.14 2.76
CA ILE A 27 11.68 -4.52 3.47
C ILE A 27 12.51 -3.64 2.53
N SER A 28 12.71 -4.07 1.27
CA SER A 28 13.47 -3.32 0.28
C SER A 28 12.79 -2.00 -0.09
N GLN A 29 11.45 -1.98 -0.17
CA GLN A 29 10.67 -0.76 -0.40
C GLN A 29 10.88 0.29 0.69
N VAL A 30 11.06 -0.14 1.94
CA VAL A 30 11.39 0.78 3.04
C VAL A 30 12.73 1.49 2.81
N PHE A 31 13.75 0.77 2.33
CA PHE A 31 15.05 1.39 2.04
C PHE A 31 15.00 2.36 0.87
N LEU A 32 14.20 2.06 -0.17
CA LEU A 32 13.98 2.99 -1.27
C LEU A 32 13.28 4.26 -0.79
N ASN A 33 12.22 4.12 0.01
CA ASN A 33 11.46 5.26 0.55
C ASN A 33 12.29 6.12 1.51
N LEU A 34 13.19 5.51 2.30
CA LEU A 34 14.12 6.26 3.16
C LEU A 34 15.14 7.07 2.36
N ASN A 35 15.55 6.56 1.20
CA ASN A 35 16.53 7.23 0.34
C ASN A 35 15.93 8.41 -0.45
N GLU A 36 14.61 8.45 -0.62
CA GLU A 36 13.92 9.50 -1.37
C GLU A 36 13.58 10.75 -0.53
N ASP A 37 13.97 10.85 0.76
CA ASP A 37 13.79 12.03 1.64
C ASP A 37 12.34 12.59 1.75
N ILE A 38 11.35 11.91 1.15
CA ILE A 38 10.03 12.49 0.84
C ILE A 38 8.95 12.26 1.91
N SER A 39 9.14 11.42 2.93
CA SER A 39 8.09 11.28 3.95
C SER A 39 8.62 11.14 5.37
N ASN A 40 8.38 12.17 6.15
CA ASN A 40 8.51 12.21 7.60
C ASN A 40 7.43 11.36 8.34
N ASP A 41 6.68 10.52 7.66
CA ASP A 41 5.74 9.61 8.30
C ASP A 41 6.46 8.34 8.76
N GLY A 42 7.27 8.49 9.81
CA GLY A 42 8.06 7.41 10.40
C GLY A 42 7.20 6.21 10.82
N ASN A 43 5.92 6.41 11.10
CA ASN A 43 5.01 5.33 11.49
C ASN A 43 4.72 4.37 10.33
N GLY A 44 4.49 4.89 9.11
CA GLY A 44 4.27 4.05 7.93
C GLY A 44 5.49 3.20 7.57
N ILE A 45 6.69 3.77 7.74
CA ILE A 45 7.96 3.08 7.53
C ILE A 45 8.15 1.96 8.54
N ILE A 46 7.99 2.25 9.84
CA ILE A 46 8.11 1.26 10.91
C ILE A 46 7.09 0.14 10.72
N TYR A 47 5.85 0.47 10.36
CA TYR A 47 4.80 -0.51 10.10
C TYR A 47 5.17 -1.44 8.94
N THR A 48 5.55 -0.88 7.77
CA THR A 48 5.90 -1.66 6.58
C THR A 48 7.09 -2.58 6.83
N PHE A 49 8.12 -2.08 7.54
CA PHE A 49 9.27 -2.89 7.94
C PHE A 49 8.86 -4.03 8.88
N SER A 50 8.03 -3.74 9.88
CA SER A 50 7.57 -4.74 10.87
C SER A 50 6.75 -5.85 10.22
N VAL A 51 5.85 -5.49 9.29
CA VAL A 51 5.07 -6.45 8.51
C VAL A 51 5.98 -7.30 7.63
N GLY A 52 6.91 -6.68 6.90
CA GLY A 52 7.89 -7.40 6.07
C GLY A 52 8.70 -8.40 6.87
N LEU A 53 9.21 -8.00 8.04
CA LEU A 53 9.96 -8.88 8.94
C LEU A 53 9.10 -10.04 9.47
N ALA A 54 7.86 -9.76 9.88
CA ALA A 54 6.94 -10.80 10.33
C ALA A 54 6.68 -11.85 9.24
N VAL A 55 6.46 -11.42 7.99
CA VAL A 55 6.26 -12.32 6.84
C VAL A 55 7.50 -13.19 6.59
N VAL A 56 8.71 -12.63 6.68
CA VAL A 56 9.96 -13.41 6.56
C VAL A 56 10.07 -14.45 7.68
N ILE A 57 9.77 -14.10 8.92
CA ILE A 57 9.82 -15.03 10.07
C ILE A 57 8.83 -16.18 9.86
N VAL A 58 7.61 -15.89 9.40
CA VAL A 58 6.61 -16.92 9.11
C VAL A 58 7.06 -17.83 7.98
N GLY A 59 7.56 -17.28 6.87
CA GLY A 59 8.11 -18.07 5.77
C GLY A 59 9.30 -18.95 6.22
N ALA A 60 10.23 -18.42 7.01
CA ALA A 60 11.35 -19.19 7.54
C ALA A 60 10.91 -20.32 8.47
N SER A 61 9.95 -20.05 9.36
CA SER A 61 9.37 -21.07 10.25
C SER A 61 8.66 -22.19 9.49
N GLY A 62 7.95 -21.85 8.40
CA GLY A 62 7.29 -22.81 7.53
C GLY A 62 8.27 -23.67 6.75
N LEU A 63 9.36 -23.09 6.23
CA LEU A 63 10.45 -23.87 5.63
C LEU A 63 11.07 -24.84 6.64
N LEU A 64 11.40 -24.37 7.85
CA LEU A 64 11.96 -25.20 8.90
C LEU A 64 11.01 -26.36 9.27
N SER A 65 9.71 -26.09 9.37
CA SER A 65 8.68 -27.10 9.64
C SER A 65 8.60 -28.18 8.55
N SER A 66 8.93 -27.84 7.31
CA SER A 66 8.90 -28.76 6.17
C SER A 66 10.20 -29.57 5.99
N TYR A 67 11.35 -29.02 6.37
CA TYR A 67 12.62 -29.76 6.37
C TYR A 67 12.76 -30.67 7.60
N CYS A 68 12.39 -30.17 8.77
CA CYS A 68 12.48 -30.88 10.04
C CYS A 68 11.09 -30.99 10.66
N PRO A 69 10.25 -31.94 10.20
CA PRO A 69 8.87 -32.07 10.67
C PRO A 69 8.83 -32.57 12.12
N ASN A 70 8.96 -31.63 13.06
CA ASN A 70 8.71 -31.82 14.47
C ASN A 70 7.33 -31.24 14.82
N PHE A 71 6.57 -31.96 15.62
CA PHE A 71 5.24 -31.55 16.08
C PHE A 71 5.24 -30.11 16.62
N TYR A 72 6.20 -29.77 17.48
CA TYR A 72 6.27 -28.43 18.07
C TYR A 72 6.51 -27.32 17.03
N ILE A 73 7.37 -27.56 16.04
CA ILE A 73 7.67 -26.57 14.99
C ILE A 73 6.45 -26.34 14.10
N ILE A 74 5.73 -27.41 13.75
CA ILE A 74 4.50 -27.32 12.94
C ILE A 74 3.40 -26.58 13.70
N VAL A 75 3.27 -26.80 15.01
CA VAL A 75 2.33 -26.07 15.86
C VAL A 75 2.68 -24.57 15.90
N ILE A 76 3.94 -24.22 16.14
CA ILE A 76 4.40 -22.82 16.15
C ILE A 76 4.10 -22.14 14.79
N TYR A 77 4.45 -22.79 13.69
CA TYR A 77 4.14 -22.30 12.34
C TYR A 77 2.62 -22.10 12.13
N SER A 78 1.81 -23.04 12.58
CA SER A 78 0.34 -22.95 12.47
C SER A 78 -0.22 -21.78 13.29
N CYS A 79 0.31 -21.54 14.50
CA CYS A 79 -0.07 -20.38 15.32
C CYS A 79 0.26 -19.06 14.60
N PHE A 80 1.43 -18.95 13.97
CA PHE A 80 1.81 -17.78 13.18
C PHE A 80 0.92 -17.58 11.96
N ILE A 81 0.61 -18.64 11.20
CA ILE A 81 -0.33 -18.55 10.08
C ILE A 81 -1.71 -18.10 10.54
N ILE A 82 -2.23 -18.66 11.64
CA ILE A 82 -3.54 -18.26 12.17
C ILE A 82 -3.52 -16.79 12.56
N LEU A 83 -2.48 -16.33 13.26
CA LEU A 83 -2.37 -14.94 13.68
C LEU A 83 -2.35 -13.99 12.48
N ILE A 84 -1.52 -14.27 11.47
CA ILE A 84 -1.46 -13.44 10.26
C ILE A 84 -2.75 -13.56 9.45
N GLY A 85 -3.32 -14.75 9.32
CA GLY A 85 -4.55 -14.98 8.58
C GLY A 85 -5.76 -14.26 9.20
N VAL A 86 -5.83 -14.16 10.53
CA VAL A 86 -6.86 -13.34 11.20
C VAL A 86 -6.66 -11.86 10.92
N LEU A 87 -5.42 -11.38 10.90
CA LEU A 87 -5.12 -9.97 10.56
C LEU A 87 -5.47 -9.65 9.11
N THR A 88 -5.14 -10.52 8.16
CA THR A 88 -5.48 -10.30 6.74
C THR A 88 -6.98 -10.40 6.51
N ALA A 89 -7.66 -11.36 7.14
CA ALA A 89 -9.12 -11.45 7.07
C ALA A 89 -9.81 -10.20 7.64
N TYR A 90 -9.29 -9.64 8.74
CA TYR A 90 -9.78 -8.37 9.29
C TYR A 90 -9.64 -7.21 8.29
N ILE A 91 -8.50 -7.14 7.58
CA ILE A 91 -8.28 -6.14 6.52
C ILE A 91 -9.27 -6.36 5.37
N THR A 92 -9.44 -7.59 4.90
CA THR A 92 -10.39 -7.93 3.82
C THR A 92 -11.83 -7.54 4.19
N ILE A 93 -12.27 -7.82 5.41
CA ILE A 93 -13.59 -7.41 5.91
C ILE A 93 -13.69 -5.87 5.95
N SER A 94 -12.66 -5.20 6.44
CA SER A 94 -12.62 -3.73 6.49
C SER A 94 -12.70 -3.11 5.09
N LEU A 95 -11.98 -3.67 4.12
CA LEU A 95 -12.04 -3.26 2.71
C LEU A 95 -13.40 -3.53 2.08
N THR A 96 -14.08 -4.61 2.48
CA THR A 96 -15.44 -4.91 2.02
C THR A 96 -16.42 -3.84 2.50
N ILE A 97 -16.38 -3.50 3.79
CA ILE A 97 -17.20 -2.43 4.36
C ILE A 97 -16.90 -1.09 3.67
N LEU A 98 -15.61 -0.77 3.47
CA LEU A 98 -15.19 0.44 2.79
C LEU A 98 -15.70 0.50 1.34
N LYS A 99 -15.60 -0.61 0.60
CA LYS A 99 -16.12 -0.72 -0.76
C LYS A 99 -17.62 -0.50 -0.81
N ASP A 100 -18.38 -1.09 0.11
CA ASP A 100 -19.83 -0.92 0.17
C ASP A 100 -20.19 0.54 0.49
N GLN A 101 -19.42 1.21 1.35
CA GLN A 101 -19.57 2.65 1.61
C GLN A 101 -19.28 3.50 0.37
N LEU A 102 -18.25 3.15 -0.42
CA LEU A 102 -17.92 3.79 -1.71
C LEU A 102 -19.03 3.64 -2.75
N LEU A 103 -19.65 2.47 -2.83
CA LEU A 103 -20.72 2.23 -3.81
C LEU A 103 -22.07 2.81 -3.40
N SER A 104 -22.37 2.83 -2.10
CA SER A 104 -23.67 3.27 -1.58
C SER A 104 -23.77 4.79 -1.38
N ASN A 105 -22.68 5.44 -0.98
CA ASN A 105 -22.64 6.88 -0.76
C ASN A 105 -21.93 7.54 -1.91
N LYS A 106 -22.66 8.28 -2.76
CA LYS A 106 -22.03 9.26 -3.65
C LYS A 106 -21.39 10.32 -2.76
N PHE A 107 -20.07 10.27 -2.62
CA PHE A 107 -19.36 11.24 -1.80
C PHE A 107 -19.36 12.57 -2.54
N ASP A 108 -19.91 13.61 -1.92
CA ASP A 108 -19.78 14.98 -2.43
C ASP A 108 -18.34 15.46 -2.15
N CYS A 109 -17.73 16.12 -3.13
CA CYS A 109 -16.42 16.73 -2.99
C CYS A 109 -16.33 17.70 -1.79
N LYS A 110 -17.47 18.27 -1.37
CA LYS A 110 -17.55 19.22 -0.25
C LYS A 110 -17.55 18.54 1.12
N THR A 111 -18.29 17.44 1.26
CA THR A 111 -18.62 16.79 2.55
C THR A 111 -18.17 15.33 2.59
N SER A 112 -17.24 14.92 1.74
CA SER A 112 -16.74 13.55 1.70
C SER A 112 -16.28 13.13 3.09
N GLN A 113 -16.86 12.05 3.60
CA GLN A 113 -16.52 11.48 4.90
C GLN A 113 -15.27 10.59 4.83
N LEU A 114 -14.66 10.45 3.67
CA LEU A 114 -13.40 9.72 3.50
C LEU A 114 -12.28 10.53 4.18
N PRO A 115 -11.64 10.03 5.25
CA PRO A 115 -10.63 10.79 5.97
C PRO A 115 -9.45 11.22 5.08
N ALA A 116 -9.11 10.38 4.10
CA ALA A 116 -8.07 10.70 3.11
C ALA A 116 -8.50 11.83 2.16
N ALA A 117 -9.78 11.90 1.79
CA ALA A 117 -10.31 12.93 0.90
C ALA A 117 -10.36 14.29 1.60
N GLU A 118 -10.79 14.34 2.86
CA GLU A 118 -10.83 15.57 3.67
C GLU A 118 -9.44 16.17 3.84
N LYS A 119 -8.49 15.34 4.27
CA LYS A 119 -7.08 15.71 4.40
C LYS A 119 -6.45 16.20 3.09
N THR A 120 -6.72 15.49 1.99
CA THR A 120 -6.26 15.89 0.64
C THR A 120 -6.88 17.21 0.20
N LYS A 121 -8.17 17.43 0.49
CA LYS A 121 -8.85 18.71 0.23
C LYS A 121 -8.20 19.87 0.97
N GLU A 122 -7.88 19.70 2.26
CA GLU A 122 -7.20 20.74 3.03
C GLU A 122 -5.83 21.07 2.43
N GLN A 123 -5.07 20.06 2.03
CA GLN A 123 -3.78 20.23 1.38
C GLN A 123 -3.88 21.01 0.06
N ILE A 124 -4.89 20.70 -0.77
CA ILE A 124 -5.12 21.40 -2.04
C ILE A 124 -5.57 22.84 -1.80
N LEU A 125 -6.57 23.07 -0.94
CA LEU A 125 -7.05 24.42 -0.62
C LEU A 125 -5.94 25.29 -0.03
N TRP A 126 -5.07 24.69 0.77
CA TRP A 126 -3.91 25.37 1.30
C TRP A 126 -2.91 25.70 0.19
N ALA A 127 -2.63 24.77 -0.73
CA ALA A 127 -1.77 25.04 -1.90
C ALA A 127 -2.34 26.14 -2.80
N GLU A 128 -3.63 26.15 -3.09
CA GLU A 128 -4.34 27.24 -3.79
C GLU A 128 -4.18 28.59 -3.06
N SER A 129 -4.09 28.55 -1.72
CA SER A 129 -3.92 29.76 -0.92
C SER A 129 -2.51 30.35 -0.99
N GLN A 130 -1.47 29.58 -1.32
CA GLN A 130 -0.06 30.00 -1.25
C GLN A 130 0.68 29.99 -2.59
N PHE A 131 0.30 29.09 -3.50
CA PHE A 131 1.05 28.86 -4.74
C PHE A 131 0.99 30.08 -5.66
N CYS A 132 2.15 30.48 -6.17
CA CYS A 132 2.32 31.68 -7.00
C CYS A 132 1.83 32.98 -6.34
N LYS A 133 2.00 33.13 -5.02
CA LYS A 133 1.68 34.38 -4.30
C LYS A 133 2.92 35.08 -3.76
N HIS A 134 2.77 36.20 -3.03
CA HIS A 134 3.87 37.11 -2.65
C HIS A 134 5.20 36.46 -2.21
N ASP A 135 5.17 35.33 -1.49
CA ASP A 135 6.38 34.64 -1.00
C ASP A 135 6.92 33.55 -1.95
N CYS A 136 6.29 33.37 -3.12
CA CYS A 136 6.49 32.26 -4.03
C CYS A 136 6.24 32.69 -5.48
N ILE A 137 7.25 33.27 -6.14
CA ILE A 137 7.11 33.69 -7.54
C ILE A 137 7.25 32.47 -8.44
N CYS A 138 6.26 32.21 -9.30
CA CYS A 138 6.27 31.06 -10.20
C CYS A 138 6.91 31.36 -11.55
N TYR A 139 7.51 30.35 -12.17
CA TYR A 139 8.06 30.43 -13.52
C TYR A 139 7.04 29.96 -14.56
N ILE A 140 6.70 30.86 -15.50
CA ILE A 140 5.82 30.56 -16.65
C ILE A 140 6.63 30.75 -17.94
N GLU A 141 6.79 29.68 -18.71
CA GLU A 141 7.60 29.67 -19.94
C GLU A 141 6.91 30.46 -21.07
N LYS A 142 5.62 30.17 -21.32
CA LYS A 142 4.85 30.72 -22.43
C LYS A 142 3.65 31.50 -21.93
N ILE A 143 3.89 32.75 -21.51
CA ILE A 143 2.83 33.60 -20.95
C ILE A 143 1.68 33.88 -21.93
N GLN A 144 1.94 33.77 -23.23
CA GLN A 144 0.95 34.00 -24.29
C GLN A 144 -0.16 32.94 -24.32
N ASP A 145 0.11 31.74 -23.78
CA ASP A 145 -0.86 30.65 -23.70
C ASP A 145 -1.86 30.86 -22.54
N TRP A 146 -1.66 31.90 -21.73
CA TRP A 146 -2.46 32.22 -20.55
C TRP A 146 -3.37 33.42 -20.79
N ASN A 147 -4.57 33.37 -20.20
CA ASN A 147 -5.48 34.51 -20.21
C ASN A 147 -4.96 35.60 -19.24
N SER A 148 -4.77 36.83 -19.74
CA SER A 148 -4.28 37.97 -18.95
C SER A 148 -5.19 38.31 -17.77
N ASP A 149 -6.50 38.31 -18.00
CA ASP A 149 -7.50 38.60 -16.97
C ASP A 149 -7.45 37.54 -15.86
N TYR A 150 -7.06 36.32 -16.21
CA TYR A 150 -6.95 35.23 -15.25
C TYR A 150 -5.76 35.43 -14.30
N LEU A 151 -4.61 35.81 -14.83
CA LEU A 151 -3.40 36.07 -14.03
C LEU A 151 -3.59 37.25 -13.08
N GLU A 152 -4.23 38.32 -13.57
CA GLU A 152 -4.49 39.53 -12.79
C GLU A 152 -5.55 39.30 -11.71
N ASN A 153 -6.69 38.68 -12.05
CA ASN A 153 -7.79 38.46 -11.10
C ASN A 153 -7.43 37.51 -9.96
N ASN A 154 -6.56 36.51 -10.22
CA ASN A 154 -6.15 35.53 -9.20
C ASN A 154 -4.87 35.92 -8.47
N ARG A 155 -4.31 37.12 -8.76
CA ARG A 155 -3.10 37.65 -8.15
C ARG A 155 -1.94 36.66 -8.21
N ILE A 156 -1.76 36.04 -9.38
CA ILE A 156 -0.67 35.10 -9.62
C ILE A 156 0.61 35.92 -9.80
N HIS A 157 1.53 35.79 -8.86
CA HIS A 157 2.88 36.34 -8.94
C HIS A 157 3.76 35.40 -9.75
N TYR A 158 4.07 35.79 -10.98
CA TYR A 158 4.89 35.00 -11.90
C TYR A 158 6.03 35.81 -12.53
N THR A 159 6.99 35.08 -13.09
CA THR A 159 8.08 35.60 -13.92
C THR A 159 8.24 34.70 -15.15
N THR A 160 8.58 35.30 -16.29
CA THR A 160 9.01 34.57 -17.49
C THR A 160 10.53 34.44 -17.58
N ASN A 161 11.26 35.05 -16.64
CA ASN A 161 12.70 34.94 -16.54
C ASN A 161 13.08 33.81 -15.59
N GLN A 162 13.64 32.73 -16.15
CA GLN A 162 14.08 31.54 -15.41
C GLN A 162 15.20 31.84 -14.40
N GLN A 163 15.95 32.95 -14.57
CA GLN A 163 16.98 33.37 -13.62
C GLN A 163 16.39 33.93 -12.33
N ILE A 164 15.14 34.41 -12.35
CA ILE A 164 14.46 35.01 -11.20
C ILE A 164 13.76 33.93 -10.37
N SER A 165 13.21 32.90 -11.01
CA SER A 165 12.60 31.76 -10.34
C SER A 165 12.59 30.53 -11.27
N ASP A 166 12.79 29.36 -10.68
CA ASP A 166 12.65 28.03 -11.29
C ASP A 166 11.50 27.22 -10.64
N ILE A 167 10.66 27.89 -9.84
CA ILE A 167 9.53 27.30 -9.14
C ILE A 167 8.42 27.05 -10.15
N THR A 168 8.28 25.79 -10.53
CA THR A 168 7.26 25.31 -11.47
C THR A 168 6.14 24.51 -10.79
N GLN A 169 6.34 24.17 -9.53
CA GLN A 169 5.45 23.30 -8.75
C GLN A 169 5.47 23.76 -7.29
N TYR A 170 4.37 23.56 -6.57
CA TYR A 170 4.20 24.04 -5.21
C TYR A 170 5.29 23.56 -4.24
N GLN A 171 5.78 22.32 -4.40
CA GLN A 171 6.79 21.71 -3.54
C GLN A 171 8.12 22.47 -3.55
N LYS A 172 8.45 23.19 -4.63
CA LYS A 172 9.67 24.01 -4.68
C LYS A 172 9.55 25.31 -3.87
N CYS A 173 8.36 25.63 -3.38
CA CYS A 173 8.08 26.80 -2.58
C CYS A 173 8.56 26.63 -1.12
N LYS A 174 9.26 27.63 -0.56
CA LYS A 174 9.95 27.54 0.74
C LYS A 174 9.07 27.40 2.00
N LYS A 175 7.74 27.48 1.90
CA LYS A 175 6.82 27.29 3.03
C LYS A 175 6.14 25.93 2.90
N TRP A 176 6.76 24.90 3.48
CA TRP A 176 6.15 23.59 3.59
C TRP A 176 5.30 23.54 4.86
N ILE A 177 3.98 23.48 4.72
CA ILE A 177 3.14 22.94 5.80
C ILE A 177 3.05 21.43 5.58
N ARG A 178 3.39 20.66 6.63
CA ARG A 178 2.99 19.25 6.71
C ARG A 178 1.47 19.23 6.85
N VAL A 179 0.79 19.02 5.75
CA VAL A 179 -0.62 18.63 5.78
C VAL A 179 -0.63 17.13 5.63
N ASP A 180 -1.21 16.43 6.62
CA ASP A 180 -1.48 15.01 6.48
C ASP A 180 -2.49 14.85 5.34
N GLY A 181 -2.27 13.95 4.38
CA GLY A 181 -3.15 13.77 3.21
C GLY A 181 -2.58 12.79 2.19
N ALA A 182 -3.19 12.73 1.00
CA ALA A 182 -2.57 12.02 -0.11
C ALA A 182 -1.19 12.62 -0.39
N SER A 183 -0.22 11.78 -0.75
CA SER A 183 1.13 12.27 -1.03
C SER A 183 1.07 13.33 -2.13
N GLN A 184 1.88 14.37 -2.01
CA GLN A 184 1.97 15.41 -3.04
C GLN A 184 2.30 14.81 -4.41
N SER A 185 3.09 13.74 -4.44
CA SER A 185 3.39 12.95 -5.64
C SER A 185 2.15 12.29 -6.24
N TYR A 186 1.22 11.81 -5.42
CA TYR A 186 -0.03 11.23 -5.92
C TYR A 186 -0.97 12.29 -6.49
N ILE A 187 -1.06 13.47 -5.86
CA ILE A 187 -1.87 14.57 -6.40
C ILE A 187 -1.25 15.07 -7.73
N ALA A 188 0.07 15.25 -7.79
CA ALA A 188 0.77 15.61 -9.03
C ALA A 188 0.52 14.57 -10.14
N PHE A 189 0.55 13.27 -9.80
CA PHE A 189 0.19 12.21 -10.73
C PHE A 189 -1.24 12.33 -11.26
N LEU A 190 -2.22 12.65 -10.40
CA LEU A 190 -3.60 12.87 -10.83
C LEU A 190 -3.70 14.08 -11.77
N GLU A 191 -3.04 15.18 -11.44
CA GLU A 191 -3.00 16.38 -12.27
C GLU A 191 -2.45 16.08 -13.67
N GLU A 192 -1.31 15.39 -13.77
CA GLU A 192 -0.66 15.05 -15.04
C GLU A 192 -1.47 14.02 -15.85
N LYS A 193 -1.97 12.97 -15.20
CA LYS A 193 -2.69 11.88 -15.87
C LYS A 193 -4.04 12.34 -16.41
N TYR A 194 -4.76 13.18 -15.68
CA TYR A 194 -6.13 13.58 -16.00
C TYR A 194 -6.26 15.02 -16.48
N ASN A 195 -5.17 15.79 -16.56
CA ASN A 195 -5.20 17.23 -16.86
C ASN A 195 -6.20 17.98 -15.96
N CYS A 196 -6.19 17.64 -14.67
CA CYS A 196 -7.07 18.25 -13.67
C CYS A 196 -6.25 19.15 -12.75
N SER A 197 -6.90 20.10 -12.08
CA SER A 197 -6.33 20.75 -10.91
C SER A 197 -7.44 21.28 -10.00
N GLY A 198 -7.11 21.59 -8.75
CA GLY A 198 -8.07 21.91 -7.71
C GLY A 198 -8.89 20.70 -7.28
N TRP A 199 -9.71 20.88 -6.25
CA TRP A 199 -10.46 19.78 -5.64
C TRP A 199 -11.89 19.64 -6.19
N CYS A 200 -12.79 20.49 -5.72
CA CYS A 200 -14.21 20.52 -6.12
C CYS A 200 -14.46 21.33 -7.40
N LYS A 201 -13.61 22.31 -7.65
CA LYS A 201 -13.67 23.21 -8.80
C LYS A 201 -12.35 23.10 -9.51
N SER A 202 -12.39 23.21 -10.84
CA SER A 202 -11.17 23.27 -11.63
C SER A 202 -10.35 24.47 -11.15
N HIS A 203 -9.12 24.21 -10.72
CA HIS A 203 -8.15 25.25 -10.47
C HIS A 203 -7.42 25.52 -11.79
N PRO A 204 -7.10 26.77 -12.15
CA PRO A 204 -6.73 27.05 -13.55
C PRO A 204 -5.22 27.00 -13.81
N VAL A 205 -4.43 26.70 -12.78
CA VAL A 205 -3.02 26.29 -12.88
C VAL A 205 -2.88 24.92 -12.22
N TYR A 206 -1.98 24.10 -12.74
CA TYR A 206 -1.49 22.93 -12.02
C TYR A 206 -0.75 23.36 -10.76
N LEU A 207 -1.12 22.80 -9.62
CA LEU A 207 -0.59 23.19 -8.31
C LEU A 207 0.60 22.30 -7.92
N PHE A 208 0.46 20.99 -8.13
CA PHE A 208 1.40 19.97 -7.63
C PHE A 208 2.29 19.41 -8.73
N SER A 209 1.85 19.48 -9.98
CA SER A 209 2.61 19.18 -11.18
C SER A 209 3.15 20.46 -11.82
N ASN A 210 3.79 20.34 -12.99
CA ASN A 210 4.39 21.49 -13.66
C ASN A 210 3.31 22.47 -14.18
N ILE A 211 3.34 23.71 -13.68
CA ILE A 211 2.45 24.80 -14.13
C ILE A 211 2.48 25.01 -15.64
N ASN A 212 3.59 24.67 -16.32
CA ASN A 212 3.75 24.83 -17.76
C ASN A 212 3.09 23.70 -18.59
N ASN A 213 2.40 22.76 -17.96
CA ASN A 213 1.64 21.69 -18.66
C ASN A 213 0.35 22.21 -19.35
N GLY A 214 0.10 23.52 -19.31
CA GLY A 214 -1.06 24.18 -19.91
C GLY A 214 -2.20 24.40 -18.92
N ILE A 215 -3.41 24.61 -19.45
CA ILE A 215 -4.60 24.89 -18.64
C ILE A 215 -5.30 23.57 -18.30
N PRO A 216 -5.43 23.19 -17.03
CA PRO A 216 -6.23 22.04 -16.60
C PRO A 216 -7.71 22.21 -16.95
N LYS A 217 -8.38 21.11 -17.28
CA LYS A 217 -9.75 21.11 -17.80
C LYS A 217 -10.79 20.93 -16.70
N ASP A 218 -10.47 20.10 -15.72
CA ASP A 218 -11.42 19.58 -14.74
C ASP A 218 -10.89 19.69 -13.31
N ALA A 219 -11.79 19.51 -12.34
CA ALA A 219 -11.44 19.37 -10.93
C ALA A 219 -10.95 17.94 -10.62
N CYS A 220 -9.96 17.78 -9.74
CA CYS A 220 -9.35 16.46 -9.50
C CYS A 220 -10.17 15.51 -8.62
N TYR A 221 -11.18 15.98 -7.88
CA TYR A 221 -11.94 15.12 -6.96
C TYR A 221 -12.54 13.88 -7.64
N LYS A 222 -13.16 14.06 -8.81
CA LYS A 222 -13.80 12.96 -9.54
C LYS A 222 -12.79 11.86 -9.91
N TYR A 223 -11.60 12.27 -10.34
CA TYR A 223 -10.54 11.34 -10.73
C TYR A 223 -9.88 10.70 -9.50
N PHE A 224 -9.75 11.45 -8.41
CA PHE A 224 -9.33 10.91 -7.12
C PHE A 224 -10.29 9.82 -6.64
N GLU A 225 -11.60 10.08 -6.65
CA GLU A 225 -12.63 9.11 -6.24
C GLU A 225 -12.57 7.84 -7.10
N GLN A 226 -12.48 8.01 -8.43
CA GLN A 226 -12.36 6.89 -9.36
C GLN A 226 -11.10 6.05 -9.13
N GLU A 227 -9.93 6.68 -8.95
CA GLU A 227 -8.68 5.98 -8.70
C GLU A 227 -8.67 5.32 -7.31
N TYR A 228 -9.29 5.96 -6.31
CA TYR A 228 -9.44 5.41 -4.97
C TYR A 228 -10.35 4.18 -4.97
N GLU A 229 -11.48 4.23 -5.68
CA GLU A 229 -12.37 3.08 -5.86
C GLU A 229 -11.66 1.92 -6.57
N ASN A 230 -10.93 2.22 -7.65
CA ASN A 230 -10.11 1.24 -8.37
C ASN A 230 -9.06 0.61 -7.45
N TYR A 231 -8.39 1.42 -6.63
CA TYR A 231 -7.39 0.96 -5.67
C TYR A 231 -8.01 0.05 -4.59
N VAL A 232 -9.14 0.44 -3.99
CA VAL A 232 -9.84 -0.36 -2.98
C VAL A 232 -10.33 -1.69 -3.59
N ASN A 233 -10.91 -1.65 -4.79
CA ASN A 233 -11.36 -2.86 -5.49
C ASN A 233 -10.22 -3.82 -5.80
N LYS A 234 -9.08 -3.29 -6.29
CA LYS A 234 -7.90 -4.11 -6.57
C LYS A 234 -7.32 -4.69 -5.29
N SER A 235 -7.15 -3.87 -4.26
CA SER A 235 -6.63 -4.30 -2.96
C SER A 235 -7.51 -5.38 -2.34
N TYR A 236 -8.84 -5.24 -2.41
CA TYR A 236 -9.78 -6.27 -1.95
C TYR A 236 -9.55 -7.62 -2.63
N ILE A 237 -9.39 -7.64 -3.96
CA ILE A 237 -9.13 -8.88 -4.71
C ILE A 237 -7.78 -9.48 -4.29
N ASP A 238 -6.74 -8.65 -4.16
CA ASP A 238 -5.41 -9.09 -3.76
C ASP A 238 -5.42 -9.73 -2.37
N TYR A 239 -6.06 -9.09 -1.38
CA TYR A 239 -6.19 -9.63 -0.02
C TYR A 239 -7.05 -10.90 0.04
N LEU A 240 -8.11 -10.99 -0.77
CA LEU A 240 -8.92 -12.20 -0.85
C LEU A 240 -8.12 -13.41 -1.38
N ILE A 241 -7.25 -13.19 -2.37
CA ILE A 241 -6.32 -14.23 -2.85
C ILE A 241 -5.35 -14.64 -1.74
N VAL A 242 -4.81 -13.69 -1.01
CA VAL A 242 -3.89 -13.94 0.12
C VAL A 242 -4.57 -14.75 1.22
N ASP A 243 -5.81 -14.43 1.58
CA ASP A 243 -6.58 -15.17 2.59
C ASP A 243 -6.82 -16.63 2.18
N LEU A 244 -7.16 -16.86 0.90
CA LEU A 244 -7.31 -18.22 0.36
C LEU A 244 -5.99 -18.99 0.45
N LEU A 245 -4.86 -18.36 0.10
CA LEU A 245 -3.53 -18.98 0.20
C LEU A 245 -3.17 -19.33 1.65
N TYR A 246 -3.48 -18.46 2.62
CA TYR A 246 -3.29 -18.76 4.04
C TYR A 246 -4.17 -19.90 4.52
N LEU A 247 -5.43 -19.96 4.08
CA LEU A 247 -6.36 -21.04 4.40
C LEU A 247 -5.84 -22.40 3.86
N PHE A 248 -5.35 -22.44 2.63
CA PHE A 248 -4.74 -23.64 2.06
C PHE A 248 -3.48 -24.05 2.82
N ASN A 249 -2.60 -23.09 3.14
CA ASN A 249 -1.39 -23.36 3.93
C ASN A 249 -1.72 -23.90 5.32
N LEU A 250 -2.76 -23.37 5.98
CA LEU A 250 -3.22 -23.86 7.27
C LEU A 250 -3.75 -25.30 7.17
N CYS A 251 -4.59 -25.59 6.18
CA CYS A 251 -5.09 -26.93 5.92
C CYS A 251 -3.94 -27.93 5.71
N PHE A 252 -2.93 -27.54 4.93
CA PHE A 252 -1.76 -28.37 4.68
C PHE A 252 -0.86 -28.54 5.91
N ALA A 253 -0.69 -27.50 6.72
CA ALA A 253 0.06 -27.58 7.97
C ALA A 253 -0.61 -28.55 8.96
N ILE A 254 -1.94 -28.49 9.09
CA ILE A 254 -2.72 -29.42 9.94
C ILE A 254 -2.59 -30.85 9.40
N CYS A 255 -2.73 -31.06 8.09
CA CYS A 255 -2.55 -32.38 7.46
C CYS A 255 -1.14 -32.93 7.69
N GLN A 256 -0.11 -32.09 7.54
CA GLN A 256 1.28 -32.46 7.81
C GLN A 256 1.45 -32.87 9.27
N CYS A 257 0.92 -32.09 10.22
CA CYS A 257 0.98 -32.39 11.64
C CYS A 257 0.41 -33.78 11.95
N TYR A 258 -0.79 -34.08 11.41
CA TYR A 258 -1.45 -35.37 11.61
C TYR A 258 -0.63 -36.54 11.02
N GLN A 259 -0.12 -36.38 9.79
CA GLN A 259 0.67 -37.43 9.12
C GLN A 259 2.00 -37.68 9.83
N THR A 260 2.71 -36.62 10.25
CA THR A 260 3.98 -36.74 10.99
C THR A 260 3.79 -37.49 12.30
N ASN A 261 2.71 -37.20 13.05
CA ASN A 261 2.40 -37.90 14.29
C ASN A 261 2.10 -39.39 14.05
N ARG A 262 1.30 -39.69 13.01
CA ARG A 262 0.98 -41.09 12.63
C ARG A 262 2.23 -41.87 12.22
N TYR A 263 3.12 -41.26 11.44
CA TYR A 263 4.37 -41.90 11.01
C TYR A 263 5.30 -42.19 12.19
N LYS A 264 5.42 -41.25 13.14
CA LYS A 264 6.22 -41.45 14.36
C LYS A 264 5.70 -42.60 15.21
N LYS A 265 4.38 -42.67 15.44
CA LYS A 265 3.76 -43.81 16.14
C LYS A 265 4.00 -45.13 15.39
N SER A 266 3.77 -45.15 14.08
CA SER A 266 3.94 -46.37 13.28
C SER A 266 5.37 -46.93 13.27
N ARG A 267 6.41 -46.12 13.53
CA ARG A 267 7.81 -46.56 13.54
C ARG A 267 8.28 -47.00 14.93
N ILE A 268 7.81 -46.31 15.98
CA ILE A 268 8.22 -46.57 17.37
C ILE A 268 7.60 -47.86 17.90
N TYR A 269 6.31 -48.11 17.66
CA TYR A 269 5.64 -49.32 18.14
C TYR A 269 6.31 -50.63 17.70
N PRO A 270 6.64 -50.83 16.41
CA PRO A 270 7.32 -52.06 15.98
C PRO A 270 8.75 -52.17 16.50
N GLN A 271 9.47 -51.06 16.72
CA GLN A 271 10.81 -51.11 17.32
C GLN A 271 10.77 -51.53 18.78
N ILE A 272 9.83 -50.98 19.57
CA ILE A 272 9.64 -51.38 20.97
C ILE A 272 9.20 -52.85 21.06
N LEU A 273 8.29 -53.28 20.18
CA LEU A 273 7.86 -54.69 20.10
C LEU A 273 9.03 -55.61 19.74
N TYR A 274 9.92 -55.19 18.83
CA TYR A 274 11.10 -55.97 18.46
C TYR A 274 12.12 -56.05 19.60
N GLU A 275 12.38 -54.95 20.31
CA GLU A 275 13.24 -54.94 21.50
C GLU A 275 12.68 -55.80 22.63
N LEU A 276 11.37 -55.71 22.91
CA LEU A 276 10.71 -56.54 23.92
C LEU A 276 10.66 -58.03 23.54
N ALA A 277 10.55 -58.36 22.26
CA ALA A 277 10.58 -59.76 21.79
C ALA A 277 12.00 -60.37 21.77
N SER A 278 13.04 -59.55 21.92
CA SER A 278 14.44 -59.98 21.93
C SER A 278 15.03 -60.21 23.34
N GLN A 279 14.26 -59.91 24.38
CA GLN A 279 14.57 -60.17 25.80
C GLN A 279 13.90 -61.46 26.27
#